data_AF-A0A7W9X3Y3-F1
#
_entry.id   AF-A0A7W9X3Y3-F1
#
_cell.length_a   1.000
_cell.length_b   1.000
_cell.length_c   1.000
_cell.angle_alpha   90.00
_cell.angle_beta   90.00
_cell.angle_gamma   90.00
#
_symmetry.space_group_name_H-M   'P 1'
#
loop_
_entity.id
_entity.type
_entity.pdbx_description
1 polymer ?
#
loop_
_entity_poly.entity_id
_entity_poly.type
_entity_poly.pdbx_seq_one_letter_code
_entity_poly.pdbx_strand_id
1 'polypeptide(L)'
;MTRALSLNLLAAGLLSLSAFVVAPAPTHACERVYPQANGDDRTRHVRLSADWPDAQILQNLKLNFDRADVKRSESSGAVSIQYAYFHKTVVITRSASKGVEVQLLEKDREKLVWQLGMC
;
A
#
# COMPACT_ATOMS: atom_id res chain seq x y z
N MET A 1 -14.73 -68.45 -25.53
CA MET A 1 -14.78 -67.18 -24.77
C MET A 1 -13.48 -66.44 -25.07
N THR A 2 -13.50 -65.55 -26.08
CA THR A 2 -13.48 -64.07 -25.98
C THR A 2 -12.10 -63.46 -25.68
N ARG A 3 -11.54 -62.78 -26.71
CA ARG A 3 -10.85 -61.47 -26.71
C ARG A 3 -9.55 -61.32 -25.88
N ALA A 4 -8.56 -60.51 -26.21
CA ALA A 4 -8.28 -59.57 -27.30
C ALA A 4 -6.86 -58.96 -27.05
N LEU A 5 -6.22 -58.53 -28.14
CA LEU A 5 -5.30 -57.37 -28.31
C LEU A 5 -4.30 -57.01 -27.18
N SER A 6 -2.99 -57.09 -27.39
CA SER A 6 -2.14 -56.22 -28.25
C SER A 6 -1.99 -54.77 -27.76
N LEU A 7 -0.74 -54.27 -27.87
CA LEU A 7 -0.32 -52.86 -27.92
C LEU A 7 -0.43 -52.13 -26.54
N ASN A 8 0.49 -51.29 -26.06
CA ASN A 8 1.63 -50.61 -26.66
C ASN A 8 2.18 -49.61 -25.59
N LEU A 9 3.23 -48.86 -25.97
CA LEU A 9 3.52 -47.49 -25.52
C LEU A 9 4.31 -47.32 -24.21
N LEU A 10 5.62 -47.55 -24.33
CA LEU A 10 6.58 -46.57 -23.83
C LEU A 10 6.43 -45.29 -24.68
N ALA A 11 5.59 -44.37 -24.22
CA ALA A 11 5.53 -43.01 -24.73
C ALA A 11 5.76 -42.04 -23.58
N ALA A 12 7.04 -41.75 -23.33
CA ALA A 12 7.45 -40.58 -22.56
C ALA A 12 7.15 -39.32 -23.39
N GLY A 13 5.89 -38.89 -23.37
CA GLY A 13 5.45 -37.63 -23.92
C GLY A 13 5.59 -36.52 -22.89
N LEU A 14 6.77 -35.89 -22.85
CA LEU A 14 6.95 -34.53 -22.38
C LEU A 14 5.96 -33.62 -23.12
N LEU A 15 5.19 -32.81 -22.40
CA LEU A 15 4.73 -31.47 -22.81
C LEU A 15 3.96 -30.84 -21.63
N SER A 16 4.72 -30.15 -20.77
CA SER A 16 4.20 -29.25 -19.75
C SER A 16 3.59 -28.01 -20.40
N LEU A 17 2.26 -27.97 -20.54
CA LEU A 17 1.55 -26.72 -20.80
C LEU A 17 1.46 -25.92 -19.50
N SER A 18 2.48 -25.11 -19.23
CA SER A 18 2.40 -24.03 -18.25
C SER A 18 1.41 -22.98 -18.79
N ALA A 19 0.15 -23.11 -18.40
CA ALA A 19 -0.83 -22.05 -18.54
C ALA A 19 -0.29 -20.83 -17.78
N PHE A 20 0.16 -19.83 -18.53
CA PHE A 20 0.32 -18.48 -18.01
C PHE A 20 -1.06 -18.00 -17.56
N VAL A 21 -1.35 -18.17 -16.28
CA VAL A 21 -2.39 -17.39 -15.62
C VAL A 21 -1.93 -15.95 -15.75
N VAL A 22 -2.62 -15.18 -16.59
CA VAL A 22 -2.54 -13.72 -16.56
C VAL A 22 -2.98 -13.33 -15.15
N ALA A 23 -2.00 -13.09 -14.28
CA ALA A 23 -2.24 -12.44 -13.01
C ALA A 23 -2.86 -11.08 -13.34
N PRO A 24 -3.97 -10.67 -12.69
CA PRO A 24 -4.41 -9.29 -12.78
C PRO A 24 -3.23 -8.38 -12.40
N ALA A 25 -3.03 -7.31 -13.18
CA ALA A 25 -2.00 -6.32 -12.92
C ALA A 25 -2.02 -5.93 -11.43
N PRO A 26 -0.85 -5.74 -10.78
CA PRO A 26 -0.81 -5.37 -9.38
C PRO A 26 -1.66 -4.12 -9.18
N THR A 27 -2.74 -4.26 -8.41
CA THR A 27 -3.43 -3.14 -7.80
C THR A 27 -2.37 -2.27 -7.15
N HIS A 28 -2.30 -1.00 -7.55
CA HIS A 28 -1.21 -0.07 -7.23
C HIS A 28 -0.66 -0.28 -5.82
N ALA A 29 0.66 -0.40 -5.72
CA ALA A 29 1.37 -0.85 -4.54
C ALA A 29 0.83 -0.24 -3.23
N CYS A 30 0.30 -1.12 -2.37
CA CYS A 30 0.01 -0.92 -0.95
C CYS A 30 1.14 -0.19 -0.21
N GLU A 31 2.36 -0.28 -0.73
CA GLU A 31 3.54 0.34 -0.19
C GLU A 31 4.13 1.39 -1.13
N ARG A 32 4.53 2.54 -0.59
CA ARG A 32 5.34 3.54 -1.32
C ARG A 32 6.47 4.05 -0.47
N VAL A 33 7.62 4.25 -1.11
CA VAL A 33 8.82 4.84 -0.51
C VAL A 33 8.86 6.36 -0.69
N TYR A 34 8.33 6.85 -1.81
CA TYR A 34 8.39 8.26 -2.16
C TYR A 34 7.02 8.92 -2.05
N PRO A 35 6.95 10.13 -1.47
CA PRO A 35 5.77 10.96 -1.58
C PRO A 35 5.53 11.35 -3.05
N GLN A 36 4.31 11.77 -3.36
CA GLN A 36 3.98 12.42 -4.61
C GLN A 36 4.81 13.70 -4.75
N ALA A 37 5.29 13.95 -5.98
CA ALA A 37 6.07 15.14 -6.28
C ALA A 37 5.25 16.40 -6.00
N ASN A 38 5.81 17.31 -5.20
CA ASN A 38 5.17 18.55 -4.77
C ASN A 38 6.06 19.78 -5.03
N GLY A 39 7.15 19.63 -5.78
CA GLY A 39 8.11 20.72 -6.05
C GLY A 39 9.11 20.98 -4.91
N ASP A 40 9.06 20.22 -3.81
CA ASP A 40 10.10 20.23 -2.78
C ASP A 40 11.31 19.39 -3.24
N ASP A 41 12.50 19.98 -3.21
CA ASP A 41 13.76 19.34 -3.60
C ASP A 41 14.25 18.33 -2.53
N ARG A 42 13.58 18.27 -1.37
CA ARG A 42 13.88 17.28 -0.32
C ARG A 42 13.03 16.03 -0.52
N THR A 43 13.50 15.08 -1.31
CA THR A 43 12.89 13.76 -1.36
C THR A 43 13.01 13.05 -0.01
N ARG A 44 11.89 12.99 0.73
CA ARG A 44 11.80 12.20 1.97
C ARG A 44 11.59 10.73 1.58
N HIS A 45 12.62 9.90 1.76
CA HIS A 45 12.58 8.47 1.44
C HIS A 45 12.08 7.70 2.66
N VAL A 46 10.77 7.48 2.75
CA VAL A 46 10.15 6.73 3.85
C VAL A 46 9.19 5.73 3.25
N ARG A 47 9.47 4.44 3.47
CA ARG A 47 8.54 3.37 3.15
C ARG A 47 7.33 3.46 4.07
N LEU A 48 6.16 3.59 3.49
CA LEU A 48 4.86 3.53 4.17
C LEU A 48 4.01 2.46 3.49
N SER A 49 3.13 1.82 4.25
CA SER A 49 2.16 0.84 3.76
C SER A 49 0.73 1.19 4.20
N ALA A 50 -0.24 0.95 3.34
CA ALA A 50 -1.67 1.06 3.64
C ALA A 50 -2.12 0.03 4.69
N ASP A 51 -1.47 -1.14 4.76
CA ASP A 51 -1.76 -2.22 5.71
C ASP A 51 -1.29 -1.91 7.13
N TRP A 52 -0.43 -0.90 7.29
CA TRP A 52 0.12 -0.56 8.59
C TRP A 52 -0.88 0.19 9.46
N PRO A 53 -0.93 -0.06 10.79
CA PRO A 53 -1.66 0.79 11.71
C PRO A 53 -1.02 2.18 11.80
N ASP A 54 -1.80 3.17 12.23
CA ASP A 54 -1.36 4.57 12.29
C ASP A 54 -0.10 4.76 13.14
N ALA A 55 0.03 4.02 14.25
CA ALA A 55 1.24 4.03 15.08
C ALA A 55 2.51 3.62 14.32
N GLN A 56 2.42 2.61 13.44
CA GLN A 56 3.53 2.13 12.63
C GLN A 56 3.88 3.15 11.51
N ILE A 57 2.87 3.79 10.91
CA ILE A 57 3.06 4.88 9.94
C ILE A 57 3.81 6.04 10.60
N LEU A 58 3.35 6.48 11.76
CA LEU A 58 3.96 7.58 12.51
C LEU A 58 5.38 7.25 12.97
N GLN A 59 5.63 6.02 13.41
CA GLN A 59 6.97 5.55 13.78
C GLN A 59 7.94 5.61 12.60
N ASN A 60 7.51 5.20 11.40
CA ASN A 60 8.34 5.28 10.19
C ASN A 60 8.63 6.73 9.77
N LEU A 61 7.70 7.64 10.05
CA LEU A 61 7.91 9.09 9.90
C LEU A 61 8.80 9.70 10.99
N LYS A 62 9.28 8.89 11.94
CA LYS A 62 10.07 9.27 13.14
C LYS A 62 9.30 10.18 14.09
N LEU A 63 8.00 9.93 14.22
CA LEU A 63 7.09 10.63 15.13
C LEU A 63 6.63 9.69 16.23
N ASN A 64 6.39 10.24 17.42
CA ASN A 64 5.89 9.49 18.57
C ASN A 64 4.37 9.60 18.62
N PHE A 65 3.65 8.47 18.66
CA PHE A 65 2.20 8.43 18.73
C PHE A 65 1.64 9.17 19.96
N ASP A 66 2.22 8.93 21.14
CA ASP A 66 1.69 9.39 22.44
C ASP A 66 1.89 10.90 22.68
N ARG A 67 2.66 11.57 21.82
CA ARG A 67 2.97 13.00 21.94
C ARG A 67 2.12 13.88 21.03
N ALA A 68 1.22 13.28 20.27
CA ALA A 68 0.38 14.01 19.31
C ALA A 68 -0.91 14.49 19.98
N ASP A 69 -1.33 15.70 19.63
CA ASP A 69 -2.73 16.09 19.79
C ASP A 69 -3.55 15.44 18.67
N VAL A 70 -4.51 14.60 19.03
CA VAL A 70 -5.26 13.76 18.07
C VAL A 70 -6.64 14.33 17.80
N LYS A 71 -6.98 14.50 16.52
CA LYS A 71 -8.34 14.85 16.07
C LYS A 71 -8.82 13.85 15.04
N ARG A 72 -10.01 13.28 15.25
CA ARG A 72 -10.66 12.37 14.31
C ARG A 72 -11.81 13.09 13.62
N SER A 73 -11.92 12.91 12.31
CA SER A 73 -13.05 13.35 11.50
C SER A 73 -13.49 12.24 10.56
N GLU A 74 -14.78 12.19 10.28
CA GLU A 74 -15.38 11.21 9.38
C GLU A 74 -16.22 11.93 8.34
N SER A 75 -16.09 11.56 7.07
CA SER A 75 -16.84 12.16 5.97
C SER A 75 -17.00 11.15 4.84
N SER A 76 -18.24 10.96 4.39
CA SER A 76 -18.59 10.29 3.12
C SER A 76 -17.76 9.02 2.80
N GLY A 77 -17.67 8.08 3.73
CA GLY A 77 -16.95 6.81 3.53
C GLY A 77 -15.43 6.90 3.67
N ALA A 78 -14.93 7.96 4.31
CA ALA A 78 -13.54 8.12 4.71
C ALA A 78 -13.44 8.51 6.19
N VAL A 79 -12.44 7.96 6.87
CA VAL A 79 -12.05 8.32 8.23
C VAL A 79 -10.70 9.00 8.14
N SER A 80 -10.57 10.19 8.74
CA SER A 80 -9.34 10.94 8.80
C SER A 80 -8.93 11.17 10.24
N ILE A 81 -7.66 10.89 10.55
CA ILE A 81 -7.08 11.17 11.86
C ILE A 81 -5.90 12.10 11.68
N GLN A 82 -5.97 13.24 12.37
CA GLN A 82 -4.92 14.25 12.42
C GLN A 82 -4.13 14.08 13.71
N TYR A 83 -2.80 13.97 13.57
CA TYR A 83 -1.82 13.93 14.64
C TYR A 83 -0.99 15.21 14.57
N ALA A 84 -1.25 16.13 15.51
CA ALA A 84 -0.56 17.41 15.57
C ALA A 84 0.60 17.39 16.57
N TYR A 85 1.73 17.92 16.14
CA TYR A 85 2.96 18.14 16.90
C TYR A 85 3.36 19.61 16.78
N PHE A 86 4.23 20.11 17.66
CA PHE A 86 4.62 21.53 17.72
C PHE A 86 5.01 22.17 16.36
N HIS A 87 5.63 21.42 15.44
CA HIS A 87 6.03 21.89 14.11
C HIS A 87 5.64 20.96 12.95
N LYS A 88 4.86 19.91 13.23
CA LYS A 88 4.52 18.90 12.24
C LYS A 88 3.08 18.46 12.44
N THR A 89 2.35 18.27 11.37
CA THR A 89 1.02 17.67 11.40
C THR A 89 1.02 16.49 10.44
N VAL A 90 0.57 15.33 10.89
CA VAL A 90 0.30 14.18 10.03
C VAL A 90 -1.18 13.97 9.94
N VAL A 91 -1.71 13.83 8.74
CA VAL A 91 -3.10 13.44 8.50
C VAL A 91 -3.10 12.09 7.81
N ILE A 92 -3.73 11.09 8.43
CA ILE A 92 -3.92 9.77 7.86
C ILE A 92 -5.39 9.63 7.51
N THR A 93 -5.69 9.49 6.24
CA THR A 93 -7.05 9.31 5.73
C THR A 93 -7.19 7.89 5.18
N ARG A 94 -8.17 7.15 5.69
CA ARG A 94 -8.50 5.79 5.24
C ARG A 94 -9.88 5.81 4.62
N SER A 95 -10.00 5.30 3.40
CA SER A 95 -11.26 5.20 2.67
C SER A 95 -11.35 3.86 1.96
N ALA A 96 -12.53 3.24 1.98
CA ALA A 96 -12.77 2.00 1.26
C ALA A 96 -12.68 2.14 -0.27
N SER A 97 -12.85 3.36 -0.82
CA SER A 97 -12.82 3.60 -2.27
C SER A 97 -11.50 4.17 -2.78
N LYS A 98 -10.72 4.83 -1.91
CA LYS A 98 -9.45 5.48 -2.27
C LYS A 98 -8.22 4.87 -1.60
N GLY A 99 -8.42 3.97 -0.64
CA GLY A 99 -7.35 3.38 0.14
C GLY A 99 -6.82 4.31 1.23
N VAL A 100 -5.51 4.29 1.45
CA VAL A 100 -4.84 5.09 2.50
C VAL A 100 -4.06 6.25 1.89
N GLU A 101 -4.31 7.46 2.40
CA GLU A 101 -3.53 8.65 2.11
C GLU A 101 -2.87 9.15 3.39
N VAL A 102 -1.57 9.46 3.31
CA VAL A 102 -0.81 10.04 4.41
C VAL A 102 -0.28 11.40 3.97
N GLN A 103 -0.67 12.45 4.67
CA GLN A 103 -0.17 13.81 4.45
C GLN A 103 0.74 14.21 5.62
N LEU A 104 1.92 14.74 5.32
CA LEU A 104 2.82 15.35 6.29
C LEU A 104 2.98 16.83 5.97
N LEU A 105 2.58 17.67 6.92
CA LEU A 105 2.74 19.11 6.89
C LEU A 105 3.82 19.48 7.90
N GLU A 106 4.86 20.18 7.47
CA GLU A 106 5.88 20.75 8.34
C GLU A 106 5.81 22.27 8.22
N LYS A 107 6.07 22.99 9.32
CA LYS A 107 6.08 24.46 9.30
C LYS A 107 7.05 24.96 8.22
N ASP A 108 6.61 25.95 7.44
CA ASP A 108 7.39 26.60 6.37
C ASP A 108 7.82 25.66 5.23
N ARG A 109 7.10 24.55 5.03
CA ARG A 109 7.38 23.58 3.95
C ARG A 109 6.14 23.20 3.16
N GLU A 110 6.40 22.76 1.93
CA GLU A 110 5.38 22.15 1.09
C GLU A 110 4.91 20.82 1.66
N LYS A 111 3.63 20.53 1.43
CA LYS A 111 2.98 19.33 1.96
C LYS A 111 3.46 18.08 1.23
N LEU A 112 3.91 17.08 1.97
CA LEU A 112 4.25 15.76 1.41
C LEU A 112 3.04 14.83 1.49
N VAL A 113 2.76 14.09 0.41
CA VAL A 113 1.60 13.20 0.31
C VAL A 113 2.02 11.82 -0.16
N TRP A 114 1.71 10.76 0.58
CA TRP A 114 1.82 9.38 0.13
C TRP A 114 0.42 8.83 -0.15
N GLN A 115 0.15 8.48 -1.41
CA GLN A 115 -1.06 7.74 -1.79
C GLN A 115 -0.73 6.26 -1.86
N LEU A 116 -1.09 5.52 -0.82
CA LEU A 116 -0.73 4.12 -0.61
C LEU A 116 -1.71 3.14 -1.25
N GLY A 117 -2.73 3.63 -1.95
CA GLY A 117 -3.68 2.79 -2.68
C GLY A 117 -4.50 1.87 -1.79
N MET A 118 -5.23 0.96 -2.43
CA MET A 118 -6.03 -0.07 -1.75
C MET A 118 -5.24 -1.37 -1.62
N CYS A 119 -5.42 -2.00 -0.46
CA CYS A 119 -5.16 -3.39 -0.16
C CYS A 119 -6.52 -3.99 0.25
#